data_AF-A0AAU7N0J1-F1
#
_entry.id   AF-A0AAU7N0J1-F1
#
_cell.length_a   1.000
_cell.length_b   1.000
_cell.length_c   1.000
_cell.angle_alpha   90.00
_cell.angle_beta   90.00
_cell.angle_gamma   90.00
#
_symmetry.space_group_name_H-M   'P 1'
#
loop_
_entity.id
_entity.type
_entity.pdbx_description
1 polymer ?
#
loop_
_entity_poly.entity_id
_entity_poly.type
_entity_poly.pdbx_seq_one_letter_code
_entity_poly.pdbx_strand_id
1 'polypeptide(L)'
;MKGKLKIEFDQVHNLLQEFNSVTYEPNELNSKIFQSVLTGIFAKCIEFNFYIVNKKKTGSFFLLSSLRSITEELIAFKYIILKYSGDKNELISTYAHKNCYDSIIAQQNFFKQIGSQQPIMNEALIPEMIKEASNDLKKIWEREGLNKKRDFPSVAQMATDGKLIKLYDYLYSASSSHVHFNPHIILRTGWSKDLDERPQVHKFSTNNFDQYYEDFIIYYGCFLFVEMIKAFKKDLNLTKEFLNHYKAIKSILEKEKRIPELVTFEEFNIERGMFFTLSGIGLEHMKK
;
A
#
# COMPACT_ATOMS: atom_id res chain seq x y z
N MET A 1 5.98 8.57 -18.70
CA MET A 1 6.24 7.40 -17.83
C MET A 1 5.45 6.13 -18.23
N LYS A 2 4.11 6.16 -18.18
CA LYS A 2 3.22 4.99 -18.28
C LYS A 2 3.55 3.99 -19.40
N GLY A 3 3.71 4.45 -20.65
CA GLY A 3 3.98 3.54 -21.77
C GLY A 3 5.28 2.74 -21.65
N LYS A 4 6.32 3.32 -21.05
CA LYS A 4 7.59 2.60 -20.80
C LYS A 4 7.44 1.61 -19.64
N LEU A 5 6.79 2.03 -18.56
CA LEU A 5 6.50 1.14 -17.42
C LEU A 5 5.62 -0.04 -17.82
N LYS A 6 4.67 0.16 -18.73
CA LYS A 6 3.82 -0.91 -19.26
C LYS A 6 4.65 -2.07 -19.81
N ILE A 7 5.60 -1.78 -20.70
CA ILE A 7 6.48 -2.79 -21.30
C ILE A 7 7.19 -3.58 -20.20
N GLU A 8 7.81 -2.89 -19.24
CA GLU A 8 8.59 -3.55 -18.20
C GLU A 8 7.73 -4.36 -17.21
N PHE A 9 6.56 -3.83 -16.80
CA PHE A 9 5.66 -4.56 -15.91
C PHE A 9 4.95 -5.72 -16.58
N ASP A 10 4.73 -5.69 -17.90
CA ASP A 10 4.26 -6.86 -18.66
C ASP A 10 5.31 -8.00 -18.57
N GLN A 11 6.60 -7.68 -18.73
CA GLN A 11 7.68 -8.67 -18.59
C GLN A 11 7.80 -9.19 -17.14
N VAL A 12 7.83 -8.29 -16.16
CA VAL A 12 7.88 -8.66 -14.73
C VAL A 12 6.69 -9.52 -14.32
N HIS A 13 5.49 -9.23 -14.83
CA HIS A 13 4.30 -10.02 -14.56
C HIS A 13 4.34 -11.40 -15.21
N ASN A 14 4.89 -11.54 -16.41
CA ASN A 14 5.10 -12.86 -17.03
C ASN A 14 6.10 -13.70 -16.22
N LEU A 15 7.19 -13.09 -15.75
CA LEU A 15 8.18 -13.73 -14.89
C LEU A 15 7.64 -14.05 -13.49
N LEU A 16 6.57 -13.40 -13.03
CA LEU A 16 5.98 -13.63 -11.70
C LEU A 16 5.61 -15.10 -11.48
N GLN A 17 5.22 -15.82 -12.53
CA GLN A 17 4.86 -17.24 -12.46
C GLN A 17 6.02 -18.12 -11.97
N GLU A 18 7.27 -17.67 -12.09
CA GLU A 18 8.45 -18.38 -11.60
C GLU A 18 8.67 -18.21 -10.09
N PHE A 19 8.07 -17.18 -9.47
CA PHE A 19 8.33 -16.78 -8.08
C PHE A 19 7.09 -16.72 -7.19
N ASN A 20 5.88 -16.80 -7.77
CA ASN A 20 4.62 -16.68 -7.04
C ASN A 20 4.12 -17.99 -6.40
N SER A 21 4.90 -19.07 -6.51
CA SER A 21 4.58 -20.35 -5.91
C SER A 21 5.58 -20.71 -4.81
N VAL A 22 5.05 -21.27 -3.72
CA VAL A 22 5.84 -21.88 -2.65
C VAL A 22 5.39 -23.32 -2.54
N THR A 23 6.28 -24.25 -2.86
CA THR A 23 6.01 -25.69 -2.74
C THR A 23 6.32 -26.16 -1.32
N TYR A 24 5.41 -26.93 -0.73
CA TYR A 24 5.58 -27.55 0.58
C TYR A 24 4.70 -28.79 0.69
N GLU A 25 5.10 -29.75 1.53
CA GLU A 25 4.27 -30.90 1.87
C GLU A 25 3.08 -30.47 2.76
N PRO A 26 1.92 -31.17 2.76
CA PRO A 26 0.71 -30.72 3.48
C PRO A 26 0.92 -30.34 4.96
N ASN A 27 1.88 -30.96 5.64
CA ASN A 27 2.18 -30.71 7.05
C ASN A 27 3.27 -29.63 7.28
N GLU A 28 3.77 -29.02 6.21
CA GLU A 28 4.87 -28.05 6.24
C GLU A 28 4.43 -26.61 6.02
N LEU A 29 3.14 -26.33 5.81
CA LEU A 29 2.66 -24.95 5.59
C LEU A 29 3.16 -24.00 6.68
N ASN A 30 3.09 -24.43 7.95
CA ASN A 30 3.57 -23.63 9.06
C ASN A 30 5.07 -23.32 8.96
N SER A 31 5.91 -24.20 8.41
CA SER A 31 7.36 -23.96 8.28
C SER A 31 7.72 -23.01 7.12
N LYS A 32 6.76 -22.73 6.23
CA LYS A 32 6.94 -21.86 5.04
C LYS A 32 6.07 -20.61 5.06
N ILE A 33 5.22 -20.42 6.06
CA ILE A 33 4.22 -19.35 6.07
C ILE A 33 4.83 -17.95 5.93
N PHE A 34 6.01 -17.71 6.53
CA PHE A 34 6.69 -16.43 6.36
C PHE A 34 7.05 -16.17 4.89
N GLN A 35 7.62 -17.18 4.22
CA GLN A 35 7.95 -17.09 2.80
C GLN A 35 6.69 -16.93 1.94
N SER A 36 5.63 -17.68 2.24
CA SER A 36 4.36 -17.61 1.50
C SER A 36 3.74 -16.21 1.59
N VAL A 37 3.74 -15.58 2.77
CA VAL A 37 3.22 -14.22 2.93
C VAL A 37 4.12 -13.20 2.22
N LEU A 38 5.45 -13.34 2.31
CA LEU A 38 6.38 -12.47 1.57
C LEU A 38 6.16 -12.57 0.05
N THR A 39 6.03 -13.80 -0.48
CA THR A 39 5.70 -14.05 -1.88
C THR A 39 4.36 -13.42 -2.25
N GLY A 40 3.33 -13.56 -1.41
CA GLY A 40 2.02 -12.94 -1.62
C GLY A 40 2.06 -11.40 -1.67
N ILE A 41 2.79 -10.78 -0.75
CA ILE A 41 3.01 -9.32 -0.74
C ILE A 41 3.69 -8.87 -2.04
N PHE A 42 4.71 -9.62 -2.46
CA PHE A 42 5.47 -9.31 -3.66
C PHE A 42 4.62 -9.45 -4.93
N ALA A 43 3.87 -10.56 -5.05
CA ALA A 43 2.94 -10.80 -6.15
C ALA A 43 1.89 -9.68 -6.24
N LYS A 44 1.25 -9.34 -5.12
CA LYS A 44 0.27 -8.26 -5.04
C LYS A 44 0.85 -6.92 -5.53
N CYS A 45 2.08 -6.58 -5.15
CA CYS A 45 2.73 -5.34 -5.60
C CYS A 45 2.96 -5.33 -7.12
N ILE A 46 3.41 -6.45 -7.69
CA ILE A 46 3.61 -6.60 -9.14
C ILE A 46 2.28 -6.52 -9.89
N GLU A 47 1.28 -7.30 -9.46
CA GLU A 47 -0.04 -7.34 -10.09
C GLU A 47 -0.74 -5.99 -10.02
N PHE A 48 -0.61 -5.27 -8.90
CA PHE A 48 -1.12 -3.91 -8.77
C PHE A 48 -0.49 -2.97 -9.81
N ASN A 49 0.84 -3.00 -9.93
CA ASN A 49 1.56 -2.17 -10.89
C ASN A 49 1.22 -2.54 -12.33
N PHE A 50 1.18 -3.85 -12.64
CA PHE A 50 0.74 -4.37 -13.93
C PHE A 50 -0.68 -3.90 -14.26
N TYR A 51 -1.61 -4.00 -13.32
CA TYR A 51 -2.99 -3.57 -13.49
C TYR A 51 -3.09 -2.07 -13.79
N ILE A 52 -2.45 -1.20 -12.98
CA ILE A 52 -2.58 0.25 -13.17
C ILE A 52 -1.94 0.75 -14.49
N VAL A 53 -0.83 0.14 -14.94
CA VAL A 53 -0.24 0.54 -16.23
C VAL A 53 -1.01 0.02 -17.43
N ASN A 54 -1.77 -1.06 -17.28
CA ASN A 54 -2.57 -1.68 -18.35
C ASN A 54 -4.04 -1.24 -18.39
N LYS A 55 -4.59 -0.70 -17.30
CA LYS A 55 -6.01 -0.36 -17.24
C LYS A 55 -6.40 0.79 -18.19
N LYS A 56 -7.69 0.86 -18.47
CA LYS A 56 -8.35 2.01 -19.12
C LYS A 56 -8.43 3.21 -18.16
N LYS A 57 -8.58 4.41 -18.72
CA LYS A 57 -8.50 5.73 -18.03
C LYS A 57 -9.62 6.06 -17.02
N THR A 58 -10.17 5.08 -16.30
CA THR A 58 -11.29 5.30 -15.38
C THR A 58 -11.10 4.54 -14.08
N GLY A 59 -11.59 5.12 -12.98
CA GLY A 59 -11.65 4.48 -11.67
C GLY A 59 -10.33 4.51 -10.88
N SER A 60 -9.39 5.37 -11.26
CA SER A 60 -8.10 5.54 -10.57
C SER A 60 -8.29 6.06 -9.15
N PHE A 61 -9.32 6.90 -8.97
CA PHE A 61 -9.75 7.36 -7.65
C PHE A 61 -9.92 6.23 -6.62
N PHE A 62 -10.50 5.09 -7.03
CA PHE A 62 -10.81 3.97 -6.13
C PHE A 62 -9.60 3.08 -5.82
N LEU A 63 -8.47 3.27 -6.51
CA LEU A 63 -7.28 2.43 -6.38
C LEU A 63 -6.23 3.05 -5.44
N LEU A 64 -6.42 4.30 -5.00
CA LEU A 64 -5.43 4.99 -4.19
C LEU A 64 -5.21 4.31 -2.82
N SER A 65 -6.26 3.74 -2.23
CA SER A 65 -6.19 3.04 -0.95
C SER A 65 -5.26 1.81 -1.00
N SER A 66 -5.09 1.19 -2.17
CA SER A 66 -4.18 0.06 -2.35
C SER A 66 -2.71 0.44 -2.09
N LEU A 67 -2.31 1.69 -2.37
CA LEU A 67 -0.94 2.16 -2.05
C LEU A 67 -0.65 2.07 -0.56
N ARG A 68 -1.64 2.37 0.30
CA ARG A 68 -1.48 2.25 1.76
C ARG A 68 -1.16 0.82 2.14
N SER A 69 -1.99 -0.12 1.68
CA SER A 69 -1.83 -1.53 2.00
C SER A 69 -0.45 -2.05 1.60
N ILE A 70 0.01 -1.74 0.38
CA ILE A 70 1.34 -2.14 -0.11
C ILE A 70 2.46 -1.49 0.73
N THR A 71 2.28 -0.24 1.16
CA THR A 71 3.25 0.47 2.01
C THR A 71 3.35 -0.14 3.40
N GLU A 72 2.22 -0.44 4.03
CA GLU A 72 2.18 -1.03 5.36
C GLU A 72 2.76 -2.46 5.36
N GLU A 73 2.51 -3.24 4.30
CA GLU A 73 3.12 -4.56 4.07
C GLU A 73 4.65 -4.48 3.94
N LEU A 74 5.16 -3.55 3.10
CA LEU A 74 6.59 -3.28 2.98
C LEU A 74 7.22 -2.94 4.35
N ILE A 75 6.59 -2.03 5.09
CA ILE A 75 7.09 -1.58 6.40
C ILE A 75 7.12 -2.74 7.40
N ALA A 76 6.02 -3.47 7.51
CA ALA A 76 5.89 -4.56 8.48
C ALA A 76 6.91 -5.67 8.20
N PHE A 77 7.01 -6.15 6.96
CA PHE A 77 7.94 -7.23 6.63
C PHE A 77 9.40 -6.80 6.71
N LYS A 78 9.73 -5.56 6.29
CA LYS A 78 11.08 -5.01 6.47
C LYS A 78 11.45 -4.91 7.94
N TYR A 79 10.52 -4.50 8.80
CA TYR A 79 10.73 -4.46 10.24
C TYR A 79 10.99 -5.86 10.82
N ILE A 80 10.17 -6.85 10.49
CA ILE A 80 10.33 -8.24 10.96
C ILE A 80 11.71 -8.78 10.56
N ILE A 81 12.12 -8.62 9.29
CA ILE A 81 13.43 -9.10 8.82
C ILE A 81 14.58 -8.41 9.56
N LEU A 82 14.47 -7.10 9.84
CA LEU A 82 15.54 -6.32 10.45
C LEU A 82 15.63 -6.46 11.98
N LYS A 83 14.49 -6.64 12.66
CA LYS A 83 14.39 -6.51 14.12
C LYS A 83 14.05 -7.79 14.85
N TYR A 84 13.45 -8.77 14.17
CA TYR A 84 13.00 -10.00 14.81
C TYR A 84 13.93 -11.16 14.45
N SER A 85 14.59 -11.72 15.46
CA SER A 85 15.60 -12.76 15.32
C SER A 85 15.07 -14.17 15.57
N GLY A 86 13.94 -14.31 16.28
CA GLY A 86 13.25 -15.57 16.52
C GLY A 86 12.60 -16.20 15.29
N ASP A 87 11.75 -17.20 15.54
CA ASP A 87 11.04 -17.94 14.48
C ASP A 87 9.96 -17.05 13.83
N LYS A 88 10.23 -16.62 12.59
CA LYS A 88 9.36 -15.73 11.81
C LYS A 88 8.08 -16.44 11.40
N ASN A 89 8.10 -17.76 11.26
CA ASN A 89 6.93 -18.53 10.92
C ASN A 89 5.95 -18.59 12.10
N GLU A 90 6.45 -18.82 13.32
CA GLU A 90 5.64 -18.78 14.54
C GLU A 90 4.94 -17.42 14.68
N LEU A 91 5.70 -16.32 14.49
CA LEU A 91 5.17 -14.96 14.56
C LEU A 91 4.06 -14.71 13.53
N ILE A 92 4.32 -15.02 12.25
CA ILE A 92 3.35 -14.78 11.17
C ILE A 92 2.14 -15.69 11.30
N SER A 93 2.31 -16.96 11.65
CA SER A 93 1.21 -17.90 11.85
C SER A 93 0.29 -17.47 12.99
N THR A 94 0.86 -17.14 14.15
CA THR A 94 0.09 -16.67 15.31
C THR A 94 -0.66 -15.37 14.98
N TYR A 95 -0.01 -14.44 14.27
CA TYR A 95 -0.66 -13.19 13.86
C TYR A 95 -1.77 -13.40 12.84
N ALA A 96 -1.57 -14.30 11.87
CA ALA A 96 -2.58 -14.66 10.87
C ALA A 96 -3.81 -15.31 11.51
N HIS A 97 -3.62 -16.25 12.44
CA HIS A 97 -4.72 -16.87 13.19
C HIS A 97 -5.54 -15.84 13.96
N LYS A 98 -4.87 -14.94 14.70
CA LYS A 98 -5.55 -13.88 15.43
C LYS A 98 -6.40 -13.01 14.49
N ASN A 99 -5.85 -12.56 13.37
CA ASN A 99 -6.58 -11.74 12.40
C ASN A 99 -7.78 -12.47 11.79
N CYS A 100 -7.66 -13.78 11.58
CA CYS A 100 -8.77 -14.63 11.13
C CYS A 100 -9.88 -14.67 12.18
N TYR A 101 -9.55 -14.92 13.45
CA TYR A 101 -10.52 -14.94 14.55
C TYR A 101 -11.21 -13.59 14.76
N ASP A 102 -10.46 -12.48 14.71
CA ASP A 102 -11.02 -11.12 14.78
C ASP A 102 -12.03 -10.89 13.63
N SER A 103 -11.72 -11.38 12.42
CA SER A 103 -12.60 -11.28 11.26
C SER A 103 -13.88 -12.11 11.41
N ILE A 104 -13.77 -13.31 11.99
CA ILE A 104 -14.93 -14.17 12.30
C ILE A 104 -15.88 -13.45 13.28
N ILE A 105 -15.35 -12.86 14.35
CA ILE A 105 -16.17 -12.09 15.31
C ILE A 105 -16.84 -10.89 14.64
N ALA A 106 -16.10 -10.12 13.83
CA ALA A 106 -16.66 -8.99 13.11
C ALA A 106 -17.81 -9.43 12.16
N GLN A 107 -17.61 -10.52 11.43
CA GLN A 107 -18.61 -11.11 10.55
C GLN A 107 -19.84 -11.59 11.32
N GLN A 108 -19.67 -12.31 12.43
CA GLN A 108 -20.75 -12.76 13.31
C GLN A 108 -21.58 -11.60 13.83
N ASN A 109 -20.92 -10.55 14.33
CA ASN A 109 -21.57 -9.37 14.87
C ASN A 109 -22.40 -8.65 13.81
N PHE A 110 -21.85 -8.48 12.60
CA PHE A 110 -22.56 -7.83 11.50
C PHE A 110 -23.74 -8.68 11.00
N PHE A 111 -23.54 -9.97 10.76
CA PHE A 111 -24.59 -10.85 10.20
C PHE A 111 -25.74 -11.08 11.17
N LYS A 112 -25.45 -11.13 12.46
CA LYS A 112 -26.48 -11.16 13.52
C LYS A 112 -27.37 -9.92 13.47
N GLN A 113 -26.80 -8.74 13.21
CA GLN A 113 -27.56 -7.49 13.15
C GLN A 113 -28.47 -7.41 11.91
N ILE A 114 -28.02 -7.91 10.77
CA ILE A 114 -28.81 -7.87 9.52
C ILE A 114 -29.75 -9.07 9.34
N GLY A 115 -29.73 -10.05 10.25
CA GLY A 115 -30.57 -11.25 10.17
C GLY A 115 -30.21 -12.17 8.99
N SER A 116 -28.93 -12.22 8.61
CA SER A 116 -28.48 -13.07 7.49
C SER A 116 -28.68 -14.55 7.79
N GLN A 117 -29.23 -15.29 6.84
CA GLN A 117 -29.32 -16.76 6.87
C GLN A 117 -28.06 -17.43 6.29
N GLN A 118 -27.07 -16.64 5.85
CA GLN A 118 -25.83 -17.17 5.33
C GLN A 118 -25.12 -18.00 6.42
N PRO A 119 -24.72 -19.25 6.13
CA PRO A 119 -23.93 -20.04 7.05
C PRO A 119 -22.63 -19.31 7.38
N ILE A 120 -22.37 -19.13 8.67
CA ILE A 120 -21.12 -18.57 9.18
C ILE A 120 -20.52 -19.50 10.22
N MET A 121 -19.19 -19.45 10.36
CA MET A 121 -18.50 -20.09 11.47
C MET A 121 -19.02 -19.46 12.77
N ASN A 122 -19.73 -20.26 13.56
CA ASN A 122 -20.31 -19.83 14.83
C ASN A 122 -19.75 -20.72 15.94
N GLU A 123 -18.58 -20.33 16.43
CA GLU A 123 -17.86 -21.08 17.46
C GLU A 123 -17.75 -20.22 18.72
N ALA A 124 -18.30 -20.73 19.82
CA ALA A 124 -18.35 -20.01 21.09
C ALA A 124 -16.97 -19.75 21.69
N LEU A 125 -15.95 -20.51 21.27
CA LEU A 125 -14.57 -20.45 21.77
C LEU A 125 -13.70 -19.37 21.09
N ILE A 126 -14.20 -18.72 20.03
CA ILE A 126 -13.40 -17.74 19.27
C ILE A 126 -12.88 -16.59 20.16
N PRO A 127 -13.65 -16.01 21.10
CA PRO A 127 -13.13 -15.00 22.01
C PRO A 127 -11.93 -15.48 22.85
N GLU A 128 -11.97 -16.72 23.34
CA GLU A 128 -10.86 -17.34 24.06
C GLU A 128 -9.65 -17.53 23.15
N MET A 129 -9.84 -17.98 21.91
CA MET A 129 -8.77 -18.17 20.92
C MET A 129 -8.09 -16.84 20.54
N ILE A 130 -8.84 -15.74 20.42
CA ILE A 130 -8.27 -14.39 20.21
C ILE A 130 -7.37 -14.01 21.39
N LYS A 131 -7.84 -14.25 22.62
CA LYS A 131 -7.09 -13.92 23.84
C LYS A 131 -5.82 -14.75 23.95
N GLU A 132 -5.88 -16.04 23.62
CA GLU A 132 -4.73 -16.94 23.59
C GLU A 132 -3.69 -16.46 22.56
N ALA A 133 -4.10 -16.26 21.31
CA ALA A 133 -3.20 -15.77 20.26
C ALA A 133 -2.58 -14.39 20.59
N SER A 134 -3.35 -13.48 21.22
CA SER A 134 -2.82 -12.20 21.72
C SER A 134 -1.74 -12.39 22.79
N ASN A 135 -1.96 -13.31 23.74
CA ASN A 135 -0.97 -13.61 24.78
C ASN A 135 0.30 -14.23 24.18
N ASP A 136 0.16 -15.11 23.20
CA ASP A 136 1.31 -15.74 22.55
C ASP A 136 2.12 -14.74 21.74
N LEU A 137 1.47 -13.83 21.01
CA LEU A 137 2.16 -12.71 20.35
C LEU A 137 2.92 -11.83 21.35
N LYS A 138 2.32 -11.50 22.49
CA LYS A 138 3.02 -10.74 23.54
C LYS A 138 4.24 -11.48 24.07
N LYS A 139 4.13 -12.79 24.33
CA LYS A 139 5.27 -13.62 24.75
C LYS A 139 6.38 -13.64 23.69
N ILE A 140 6.02 -13.76 22.40
CA ILE A 140 6.99 -13.71 21.29
C ILE A 140 7.76 -12.39 21.30
N TRP A 141 7.06 -11.26 21.43
CA TRP A 141 7.72 -9.95 21.47
C TRP A 141 8.53 -9.73 22.76
N GLU A 142 8.04 -10.21 23.90
CA GLU A 142 8.74 -10.14 25.19
C GLU A 142 10.08 -10.89 25.15
N ARG A 143 10.14 -12.06 24.49
CA ARG A 143 11.39 -12.83 24.32
C ARG A 143 12.47 -12.03 23.58
N GLU A 144 12.06 -11.21 22.62
CA GLU A 144 12.98 -10.35 21.83
C GLU A 144 13.25 -8.99 22.51
N GLY A 145 12.68 -8.74 23.68
CA GLY A 145 12.77 -7.44 24.36
C GLY A 145 12.01 -6.31 23.65
N LEU A 146 11.08 -6.65 22.75
CA LEU A 146 10.30 -5.71 21.95
C LEU A 146 8.87 -5.57 22.51
N ASN A 147 8.29 -4.38 22.39
CA ASN A 147 6.84 -4.10 22.46
C ASN A 147 5.97 -5.00 23.38
N LYS A 148 6.17 -4.92 24.71
CA LYS A 148 5.49 -5.79 25.69
C LYS A 148 3.98 -5.56 25.88
N LYS A 149 3.42 -4.47 25.33
CA LYS A 149 2.04 -4.04 25.62
C LYS A 149 1.03 -4.34 24.52
N ARG A 150 1.50 -4.60 23.30
CA ARG A 150 0.65 -4.77 22.12
C ARG A 150 0.99 -6.07 21.42
N ASP A 151 0.01 -6.65 20.73
CA ASP A 151 0.18 -7.89 19.97
C ASP A 151 1.10 -7.71 18.76
N PHE A 152 1.22 -6.47 18.28
CA PHE A 152 2.13 -6.09 17.20
C PHE A 152 2.55 -4.62 17.38
N PRO A 153 3.78 -4.23 16.99
CA PRO A 153 4.15 -2.81 16.95
C PRO A 153 3.24 -2.05 15.98
N SER A 154 2.98 -0.76 16.24
CA SER A 154 2.22 0.03 15.27
C SER A 154 3.02 0.22 13.99
N VAL A 155 2.35 0.38 12.85
CA VAL A 155 3.04 0.60 11.57
C VAL A 155 3.94 1.83 11.61
N ALA A 156 3.52 2.91 12.28
CA ALA A 156 4.36 4.10 12.49
C ALA A 156 5.66 3.78 13.27
N GLN A 157 5.58 2.95 14.31
CA GLN A 157 6.77 2.51 15.06
C GLN A 157 7.69 1.67 14.16
N MET A 158 7.12 0.70 13.44
CA MET A 158 7.86 -0.14 12.49
C MET A 158 8.52 0.70 11.37
N ALA A 159 7.83 1.72 10.88
CA ALA A 159 8.34 2.64 9.87
C ALA A 159 9.51 3.47 10.42
N THR A 160 9.41 3.94 11.67
CA THR A 160 10.50 4.65 12.34
C THR A 160 11.75 3.76 12.45
N ASP A 161 11.58 2.55 12.97
CA ASP A 161 12.67 1.59 13.18
C ASP A 161 13.26 1.06 11.86
N GLY A 162 12.43 0.96 10.82
CA GLY A 162 12.80 0.57 9.46
C GLY A 162 13.28 1.72 8.56
N LYS A 163 13.38 2.95 9.09
CA LYS A 163 13.76 4.19 8.38
C LYS A 163 12.88 4.50 7.16
N LEU A 164 11.58 4.22 7.27
CA LEU A 164 10.55 4.48 6.25
C LEU A 164 9.47 5.46 6.73
N ILE A 165 9.64 6.13 7.88
CA ILE A 165 8.60 7.00 8.47
C ILE A 165 8.14 8.11 7.51
N LYS A 166 9.05 8.75 6.76
CA LYS A 166 8.67 9.79 5.79
C LYS A 166 7.79 9.26 4.66
N LEU A 167 8.09 8.05 4.17
CA LEU A 167 7.28 7.38 3.16
C LEU A 167 5.91 7.01 3.72
N TYR A 168 5.89 6.48 4.95
CA TYR A 168 4.67 6.14 5.66
C TYR A 168 3.78 7.36 5.83
N ASP A 169 4.28 8.45 6.44
CA ASP A 169 3.50 9.65 6.72
C ASP A 169 2.90 10.24 5.42
N TYR A 170 3.70 10.29 4.36
CA TYR A 170 3.25 10.81 3.07
C TYR A 170 2.14 9.96 2.44
N LEU A 171 2.34 8.64 2.29
CA LEU A 171 1.35 7.77 1.67
C LEU A 171 0.15 7.49 2.56
N TYR A 172 0.33 7.52 3.88
CA TYR A 172 -0.75 7.46 4.85
C TYR A 172 -1.64 8.71 4.72
N SER A 173 -1.06 9.91 4.63
CA SER A 173 -1.82 11.14 4.38
C SER A 173 -2.57 11.07 3.04
N ALA A 174 -1.91 10.59 1.99
CA ALA A 174 -2.50 10.41 0.65
C ALA A 174 -3.75 9.51 0.67
N SER A 175 -3.62 8.34 1.28
CA SER A 175 -4.64 7.30 1.22
C SER A 175 -5.73 7.48 2.28
N SER A 176 -5.37 7.92 3.49
CA SER A 176 -6.31 8.15 4.58
C SER A 176 -7.31 9.26 4.24
N SER A 177 -6.85 10.30 3.55
CA SER A 177 -7.73 11.37 3.04
C SER A 177 -8.78 10.89 2.04
N HIS A 178 -8.59 9.72 1.42
CA HIS A 178 -9.53 9.14 0.44
C HIS A 178 -10.47 8.10 1.03
N VAL A 179 -10.08 7.44 2.13
CA VAL A 179 -10.94 6.45 2.81
C VAL A 179 -11.74 7.05 3.97
N HIS A 180 -11.34 8.21 4.47
CA HIS A 180 -12.09 8.96 5.47
C HIS A 180 -12.81 10.15 4.83
N PHE A 181 -13.87 10.62 5.48
CA PHE A 181 -14.58 11.82 5.03
C PHE A 181 -13.63 13.01 4.97
N ASN A 182 -13.42 13.54 3.77
CA ASN A 182 -12.58 14.69 3.53
C ASN A 182 -13.24 15.61 2.49
N PRO A 183 -13.79 16.77 2.91
CA PRO A 183 -14.42 17.72 1.99
C PRO A 183 -13.51 18.15 0.85
N HIS A 184 -12.20 18.29 1.08
CA HIS A 184 -11.23 18.67 0.05
C HIS A 184 -11.19 17.67 -1.11
N ILE A 185 -11.15 16.37 -0.81
CA ILE A 185 -11.17 15.31 -1.83
C ILE A 185 -12.52 15.25 -2.55
N ILE A 186 -13.63 15.45 -1.84
CA ILE A 186 -14.96 15.51 -2.46
C ILE A 186 -15.07 16.69 -3.42
N LEU A 187 -14.57 17.88 -3.04
CA LEU A 187 -14.59 19.06 -3.90
C LEU A 187 -13.76 18.88 -5.17
N ARG A 188 -12.65 18.12 -5.13
CA ARG A 188 -11.89 17.74 -6.35
C ARG A 188 -12.70 16.94 -7.35
N THR A 189 -13.78 16.29 -6.92
CA THR A 189 -14.66 15.58 -7.85
C THR A 189 -15.61 16.52 -8.56
N GLY A 190 -15.77 17.78 -8.13
CA GLY A 190 -16.58 18.78 -8.81
C GLY A 190 -15.82 19.49 -9.93
N TRP A 191 -16.41 19.57 -11.13
CA TRP A 191 -15.85 20.35 -12.24
C TRP A 191 -16.95 21.09 -12.99
N SER A 192 -16.63 22.26 -13.53
CA SER A 192 -17.48 23.00 -14.47
C SER A 192 -16.67 23.31 -15.73
N LYS A 193 -17.26 23.08 -16.91
CA LYS A 193 -16.60 23.37 -18.19
C LYS A 193 -16.73 24.84 -18.58
N ASP A 194 -17.78 25.49 -18.10
CA ASP A 194 -18.23 26.79 -18.59
C ASP A 194 -18.25 27.75 -17.41
N LEU A 195 -17.07 28.25 -17.03
CA LEU A 195 -16.92 29.20 -15.92
C LEU A 195 -17.64 30.53 -16.17
N ASP A 196 -17.93 30.85 -17.43
CA ASP A 196 -18.59 32.08 -17.86
C ASP A 196 -20.13 31.95 -17.94
N GLU A 197 -20.68 30.73 -17.86
CA GLU A 197 -22.13 30.51 -17.90
C GLU A 197 -22.80 30.80 -16.54
N ARG A 198 -23.98 31.43 -16.57
CA ARG A 198 -24.79 31.70 -15.38
C ARG A 198 -26.18 31.06 -15.51
N PRO A 199 -26.60 30.21 -14.56
CA PRO A 199 -25.88 29.79 -13.34
C PRO A 199 -24.74 28.80 -13.65
N GLN A 200 -23.64 28.88 -12.89
CA GLN A 200 -22.57 27.89 -12.97
C GLN A 200 -23.08 26.53 -12.47
N VAL A 201 -22.97 25.50 -13.31
CA VAL A 201 -23.32 24.12 -12.94
C VAL A 201 -22.04 23.33 -12.73
N HIS A 202 -21.84 22.85 -11.49
CA HIS A 202 -20.75 21.92 -11.17
C HIS A 202 -21.25 20.48 -11.29
N LYS A 203 -20.54 19.66 -12.07
CA LYS A 203 -20.79 18.23 -12.18
C LYS A 203 -19.78 17.48 -11.34
N PHE A 204 -20.27 16.71 -10.37
CA PHE A 204 -19.43 15.89 -9.50
C PHE A 204 -19.24 14.50 -10.11
N SER A 205 -17.99 14.11 -10.30
CA SER A 205 -17.58 12.80 -10.79
C SER A 205 -16.15 12.49 -10.39
N THR A 206 -15.89 11.24 -10.00
CA THR A 206 -14.52 10.76 -9.77
C THR A 206 -13.66 10.78 -11.03
N ASN A 207 -14.27 10.94 -12.21
CA ASN A 207 -13.57 11.07 -13.48
C ASN A 207 -12.86 12.42 -13.67
N ASN A 208 -13.30 13.48 -12.97
CA ASN A 208 -12.79 14.83 -13.19
C ASN A 208 -11.30 15.00 -12.83
N PHE A 209 -10.77 14.12 -11.97
CA PHE A 209 -9.36 14.10 -11.55
C PHE A 209 -8.69 12.74 -11.79
N ASP A 210 -9.29 11.88 -12.61
CA ASP A 210 -8.85 10.47 -12.75
C ASP A 210 -7.42 10.36 -13.28
N GLN A 211 -7.06 11.18 -14.28
CA GLN A 211 -5.71 11.17 -14.86
C GLN A 211 -4.65 11.53 -13.82
N TYR A 212 -4.96 12.47 -12.91
CA TYR A 212 -4.04 12.83 -11.84
C TYR A 212 -3.83 11.67 -10.86
N TYR A 213 -4.93 11.04 -10.43
CA TYR A 213 -4.85 9.88 -9.55
C TYR A 213 -4.15 8.70 -10.23
N GLU A 214 -4.34 8.52 -11.54
CA GLU A 214 -3.60 7.54 -12.32
C GLU A 214 -2.09 7.81 -12.26
N ASP A 215 -1.67 9.04 -12.56
CA ASP A 215 -0.25 9.43 -12.53
C ASP A 215 0.34 9.26 -11.12
N PHE A 216 -0.40 9.67 -10.08
CA PHE A 216 -0.03 9.49 -8.68
C PHE A 216 0.17 8.02 -8.34
N ILE A 217 -0.79 7.17 -8.67
CA ILE A 217 -0.76 5.75 -8.35
C ILE A 217 0.35 5.03 -9.10
N ILE A 218 0.55 5.34 -10.39
CA ILE A 218 1.64 4.76 -11.17
C ILE A 218 2.99 5.13 -10.55
N TYR A 219 3.19 6.40 -10.20
CA TYR A 219 4.45 6.85 -9.63
C TYR A 219 4.74 6.16 -8.30
N TYR A 220 3.81 6.23 -7.33
CA TYR A 220 4.05 5.68 -5.99
C TYR A 220 3.96 4.16 -5.95
N GLY A 221 3.14 3.53 -6.80
CA GLY A 221 3.15 2.07 -6.97
C GLY A 221 4.50 1.55 -7.47
N CYS A 222 5.09 2.24 -8.46
CA CYS A 222 6.41 1.94 -8.98
C CYS A 222 7.51 2.19 -7.94
N PHE A 223 7.41 3.30 -7.20
CA PHE A 223 8.32 3.61 -6.10
C PHE A 223 8.30 2.51 -5.03
N LEU A 224 7.11 2.06 -4.61
CA LEU A 224 6.96 0.98 -3.63
C LEU A 224 7.52 -0.34 -4.13
N PHE A 225 7.31 -0.68 -5.41
CA PHE A 225 7.92 -1.84 -6.04
C PHE A 225 9.46 -1.79 -5.95
N VAL A 226 10.07 -0.66 -6.31
CA VAL A 226 11.52 -0.46 -6.20
C VAL A 226 12.01 -0.64 -4.75
N GLU A 227 11.28 -0.09 -3.77
CA GLU A 227 11.64 -0.24 -2.36
C GLU A 227 11.46 -1.69 -1.85
N MET A 228 10.43 -2.42 -2.29
CA MET A 228 10.25 -3.83 -1.98
C MET A 228 11.41 -4.68 -2.49
N ILE A 229 11.85 -4.50 -3.74
CA ILE A 229 13.02 -5.22 -4.28
C ILE A 229 14.27 -4.91 -3.46
N LYS A 230 14.49 -3.63 -3.11
CA LYS A 230 15.65 -3.27 -2.28
C LYS A 230 15.62 -3.96 -0.92
N ALA A 231 14.45 -4.06 -0.30
CA ALA A 231 14.27 -4.67 1.01
C ALA A 231 14.42 -6.20 0.98
N PHE A 232 13.87 -6.87 -0.03
CA PHE A 232 13.63 -8.32 -0.01
C PHE A 232 14.34 -9.11 -1.10
N LYS A 233 15.20 -8.49 -1.93
CA LYS A 233 15.89 -9.21 -3.03
C LYS A 233 16.64 -10.48 -2.60
N LYS A 234 17.11 -10.55 -1.35
CA LYS A 234 17.86 -11.71 -0.83
C LYS A 234 16.91 -12.86 -0.47
N ASP A 235 15.69 -12.54 -0.09
CA ASP A 235 14.67 -13.48 0.38
C ASP A 235 13.77 -13.98 -0.77
N LEU A 236 13.80 -13.31 -1.93
CA LEU A 236 12.96 -13.60 -3.10
C LEU A 236 13.64 -14.43 -4.20
N ASN A 237 14.95 -14.70 -4.09
CA ASN A 237 15.71 -15.49 -5.09
C ASN A 237 15.51 -15.07 -6.56
N LEU A 238 15.42 -13.76 -6.81
CA LEU A 238 15.09 -13.20 -8.13
C LEU A 238 16.15 -13.54 -9.20
N THR A 239 15.70 -13.89 -10.42
CA THR A 239 16.59 -14.18 -11.55
C THR A 239 17.30 -12.92 -12.07
N LYS A 240 18.40 -13.12 -12.82
CA LYS A 240 19.11 -12.00 -13.48
C LYS A 240 18.21 -11.24 -14.45
N GLU A 241 17.34 -11.95 -15.16
CA GLU A 241 16.37 -11.38 -16.08
C GLU A 241 15.38 -10.45 -15.37
N PHE A 242 14.77 -10.93 -14.28
CA PHE A 242 13.91 -10.12 -13.43
C PHE A 242 14.62 -8.83 -12.96
N LEU A 243 15.87 -8.97 -12.51
CA LEU A 243 16.67 -7.83 -12.04
C LEU A 243 17.02 -6.82 -13.14
N ASN A 244 17.03 -7.22 -14.41
CA ASN A 244 17.21 -6.29 -15.53
C ASN A 244 15.97 -5.42 -15.73
N HIS A 245 14.77 -6.00 -15.69
CA HIS A 245 13.52 -5.24 -15.76
C HIS A 245 13.36 -4.31 -14.54
N TYR A 246 13.69 -4.78 -13.34
CA TYR A 246 13.75 -3.92 -12.15
C TYR A 246 14.66 -2.70 -12.36
N LYS A 247 15.86 -2.86 -12.94
CA LYS A 247 16.77 -1.74 -13.22
C LYS A 247 16.18 -0.77 -14.25
N ALA A 248 15.50 -1.29 -15.28
CA ALA A 248 14.83 -0.47 -16.28
C ALA A 248 13.69 0.36 -15.65
N ILE A 249 12.81 -0.27 -14.86
CA ILE A 249 11.75 0.38 -14.09
C ILE A 249 12.31 1.47 -13.18
N LYS A 250 13.35 1.15 -12.41
CA LYS A 250 14.02 2.11 -11.53
C LYS A 250 14.57 3.31 -12.33
N SER A 251 15.21 3.07 -13.48
CA SER A 251 15.73 4.15 -14.32
C SER A 251 14.62 5.02 -14.92
N ILE A 252 13.47 4.44 -15.28
CA ILE A 252 12.31 5.19 -15.76
C ILE A 252 11.80 6.11 -14.65
N LEU A 253 11.70 5.60 -13.42
CA LEU A 253 11.25 6.37 -12.26
C LEU A 253 12.24 7.52 -11.92
N GLU A 254 13.54 7.26 -11.91
CA GLU A 254 14.58 8.27 -11.62
C GLU A 254 14.65 9.39 -12.68
N LYS A 255 14.19 9.12 -13.91
CA LYS A 255 14.13 10.12 -14.99
C LYS A 255 12.83 10.92 -15.00
N GLU A 256 11.86 10.56 -14.17
CA GLU A 256 10.60 11.29 -14.10
C GLU A 256 10.83 12.64 -13.42
N LYS A 257 10.47 13.71 -14.13
CA LYS A 257 10.69 15.08 -13.63
C LYS A 257 9.58 15.51 -12.69
N ARG A 258 8.36 14.98 -12.90
CA ARG A 258 7.19 15.35 -12.12
C ARG A 258 6.88 14.24 -11.12
N ILE A 259 7.04 14.55 -9.84
CA ILE A 259 6.60 13.71 -8.74
C ILE A 259 5.19 14.17 -8.34
N PRO A 260 4.14 13.34 -8.49
CA PRO A 260 2.79 13.73 -8.13
C PRO A 260 2.67 14.09 -6.64
N GLU A 261 2.15 15.29 -6.39
CA GLU A 261 2.01 15.91 -5.07
C GLU A 261 0.70 15.54 -4.35
N LEU A 262 0.58 15.77 -3.03
CA LEU A 262 -0.71 15.59 -2.34
C LEU A 262 -1.69 16.70 -2.69
N VAL A 263 -1.17 17.93 -2.77
CA VAL A 263 -1.90 19.15 -3.11
C VAL A 263 -1.21 19.79 -4.31
N THR A 264 -1.97 19.97 -5.37
CA THR A 264 -1.51 20.47 -6.66
C THR A 264 -1.46 22.00 -6.68
N PHE A 265 -0.62 22.57 -7.55
CA PHE A 265 -0.55 24.02 -7.74
C PHE A 265 -1.87 24.60 -8.30
N GLU A 266 -2.57 23.81 -9.12
CA GLU A 266 -3.85 24.18 -9.72
C GLU A 266 -4.91 24.45 -8.65
N GLU A 267 -4.87 23.75 -7.52
CA GLU A 267 -5.80 23.99 -6.42
C GLU A 267 -5.57 25.31 -5.70
N PHE A 268 -4.39 25.89 -5.85
CA PHE A 268 -4.06 27.23 -5.36
C PHE A 268 -4.15 28.29 -6.47
N ASN A 269 -4.60 27.93 -7.68
CA ASN A 269 -4.56 28.79 -8.87
C ASN A 269 -3.16 29.33 -9.17
N ILE A 270 -2.12 28.51 -8.93
CA ILE A 270 -0.72 28.86 -9.17
C ILE A 270 -0.25 28.19 -10.47
N GLU A 271 0.34 28.96 -11.38
CA GLU A 271 0.97 28.39 -12.57
C GLU A 271 2.27 27.64 -12.22
N ARG A 272 2.40 26.41 -12.74
CA ARG A 272 3.55 25.52 -12.47
C ARG A 272 4.92 26.10 -12.91
N GLY A 273 4.93 27.11 -13.78
CA GLY A 273 6.15 27.74 -14.30
C GLY A 273 6.89 28.65 -13.32
N MET A 274 6.24 29.09 -12.23
CA MET A 274 6.82 30.09 -11.32
C MET A 274 7.87 29.56 -10.33
N PHE A 275 8.01 28.23 -10.16
CA PHE A 275 8.82 27.66 -9.06
C PHE A 275 10.14 27.00 -9.46
N PHE A 276 10.43 26.78 -10.75
CA PHE A 276 11.77 26.32 -11.15
C PHE A 276 12.87 27.36 -10.87
N THR A 277 12.50 28.61 -10.54
CA THR A 277 13.39 29.70 -10.13
C THR A 277 13.37 29.99 -8.62
N LEU A 278 12.41 29.45 -7.84
CA LEU A 278 12.22 29.78 -6.42
C LEU A 278 12.92 28.83 -5.44
N SER A 279 13.65 27.81 -5.91
CA SER A 279 14.59 27.06 -5.06
C SER A 279 15.79 27.90 -4.59
N GLY A 280 15.83 29.20 -4.88
CA GLY A 280 16.84 30.14 -4.41
C GLY A 280 16.36 31.46 -3.82
N ILE A 281 15.07 31.82 -3.82
CA ILE A 281 14.62 33.16 -3.36
C ILE A 281 13.34 33.06 -2.53
N GLY A 282 13.39 33.76 -1.38
CA GLY A 282 12.47 33.71 -0.25
C GLY A 282 10.98 33.92 -0.54
N LEU A 283 10.20 33.22 0.29
CA LEU A 283 8.78 33.43 0.57
C LEU A 283 8.52 34.81 1.21
N GLU A 284 8.65 35.90 0.45
CA GLU A 284 8.23 37.23 0.95
C GLU A 284 7.06 37.87 0.19
N HIS A 285 6.60 37.35 -0.95
CA HIS A 285 5.65 38.10 -1.80
C HIS A 285 4.37 37.34 -2.17
N MET A 286 3.70 36.71 -1.19
CA MET A 286 2.29 36.35 -1.34
C MET A 286 1.43 36.94 -0.23
N LYS A 287 1.26 38.27 -0.32
CA LYS A 287 0.08 38.99 0.19
C LYS A 287 -0.54 39.75 -0.98
N LYS A 288 -1.64 39.24 -1.53
CA LYS A 288 -2.75 40.02 -2.09
C LYS A 288 -4.03 39.25 -1.85
#